data_AF-A0AAU5BGW8-F1
#
_entry.id   AF-A0AAU5BGW8-F1
#
_cell.length_a   1.000
_cell.length_b   1.000
_cell.length_c   1.000
_cell.angle_alpha   90.00
_cell.angle_beta   90.00
_cell.angle_gamma   90.00
#
_symmetry.space_group_name_H-M   'P 1'
#
loop_
_entity.id
_entity.type
_entity.pdbx_description
1 polymer ?
#
loop_
_entity_poly.entity_id
_entity_poly.type
_entity_poly.pdbx_seq_one_letter_code
_entity_poly.pdbx_strand_id
1 'polypeptide(L)' 'MSHRECTYCPEPGADVCVRMHVASSGSGGISVFAHAACAEQRGVQVLYRVLPERSEVTR' A
#
# COMPACT_ATOMS: atom_id res chain seq x y z
N MET A 1 -2.92 -14.36 8.67
CA MET A 1 -1.99 -13.30 8.26
C MET A 1 -2.45 -12.77 6.92
N SER A 2 -3.03 -11.58 6.87
CA SER A 2 -3.41 -10.92 5.62
C SER A 2 -2.13 -10.41 4.94
N HIS A 3 -1.59 -11.19 4.01
CA HIS A 3 -0.40 -10.81 3.24
C HIS A 3 -0.76 -9.66 2.31
N ARG A 4 -0.41 -8.43 2.69
CA ARG A 4 -0.57 -7.26 1.83
C ARG A 4 0.46 -7.35 0.72
N GLU A 5 -0.03 -7.58 -0.49
CA GLU A 5 0.80 -7.71 -1.68
C GLU A 5 1.10 -6.32 -2.24
N CYS A 6 2.34 -6.11 -2.64
CA CYS A 6 2.73 -4.89 -3.32
C CYS A 6 2.22 -4.93 -4.76
N THR A 7 1.48 -3.90 -5.20
CA THR A 7 1.01 -3.84 -6.59
C THR A 7 2.13 -3.66 -7.63
N TYR A 8 3.35 -3.36 -7.19
CA TYR A 8 4.47 -2.97 -8.05
C TYR A 8 5.62 -3.99 -8.11
N CYS A 9 5.64 -4.98 -7.21
CA CYS A 9 6.64 -6.03 -7.16
C CYS A 9 6.02 -7.32 -6.58
N PRO A 10 6.58 -8.51 -6.85
CA PRO A 10 6.05 -9.77 -6.34
C PRO A 10 6.30 -10.00 -4.84
N GLU A 11 7.08 -9.13 -4.18
CA GLU A 11 7.41 -9.27 -2.77
C GLU A 11 6.20 -8.94 -1.86
N PRO A 12 5.91 -9.80 -0.86
CA PRO A 12 4.87 -9.51 0.12
C PRO A 12 5.32 -8.43 1.12
N GLY A 13 4.39 -8.01 1.98
CA GLY A 13 4.72 -7.12 3.11
C GLY A 13 4.62 -5.64 2.76
N ALA A 14 3.69 -5.27 1.88
CA ALA A 14 3.41 -3.87 1.58
C ALA A 14 2.99 -3.11 2.86
N ASP A 15 3.66 -1.98 3.11
CA ASP A 15 3.52 -1.17 4.32
C ASP A 15 2.79 0.15 4.09
N VAL A 16 2.51 0.53 2.84
CA VAL A 16 1.79 1.78 2.51
C VAL A 16 0.57 1.52 1.63
N CYS A 17 -0.44 2.35 1.81
CA CYS A 17 -1.59 2.44 0.90
C CYS A 17 -1.40 3.64 -0.02
N VAL A 18 -1.58 3.43 -1.32
CA VAL A 18 -1.41 4.45 -2.36
C VAL A 18 -2.68 4.57 -3.20
N ARG A 19 -2.89 5.74 -3.81
CA ARG A 19 -4.00 5.96 -4.75
C ARG A 19 -3.53 5.74 -6.19
N MET A 20 -4.11 4.76 -6.88
CA MET A 20 -3.88 4.52 -8.29
C MET A 20 -4.99 5.17 -9.12
N HIS A 21 -4.62 6.10 -10.00
CA HIS A 21 -5.55 6.71 -10.94
C HIS A 21 -5.78 5.76 -12.12
N VAL A 22 -7.02 5.26 -12.26
CA VAL A 22 -7.45 4.53 -13.46
C VAL A 22 -8.13 5.50 -14.42
N ALA A 23 -7.72 5.49 -15.68
CA ALA A 23 -8.18 6.44 -16.70
C ALA A 23 -9.62 6.18 -17.19
N SER A 24 -10.35 5.22 -16.60
CA SER A 24 -11.69 4.87 -17.03
C SER A 24 -12.72 5.84 -16.47
N SER A 25 -13.41 6.51 -17.38
CA SER A 25 -14.50 7.47 -17.22
C SER A 25 -15.48 7.11 -16.09
N GLY A 26 -15.25 7.62 -14.89
CA GLY A 26 -16.12 7.36 -13.75
C GLY A 26 -15.41 7.37 -12.41
N SER A 27 -14.96 8.56 -12.00
CA SER A 27 -14.78 8.99 -10.61
C SER A 27 -14.35 7.91 -9.59
N GLY A 28 -13.05 7.64 -9.50
CA GLY A 28 -12.49 7.02 -8.30
C GLY A 28 -11.15 6.33 -8.52
N GLY A 29 -10.05 6.96 -8.11
CA GLY A 29 -8.77 6.25 -8.00
C GLY A 29 -8.89 5.08 -7.02
N ILE A 30 -8.39 3.90 -7.40
CA ILE A 30 -8.43 2.68 -6.61
C ILE A 30 -7.35 2.78 -5.53
N SER A 31 -7.67 2.37 -4.30
CA SER A 31 -6.68 2.27 -3.22
C SER A 31 -6.01 0.90 -3.28
N VAL A 32 -4.68 0.87 -3.39
CA VAL A 32 -3.88 -0.34 -3.49
C VAL A 32 -2.71 -0.29 -2.50
N PHE A 33 -2.17 -1.45 -2.14
CA PHE A 33 -1.00 -1.51 -1.27
C PHE A 33 0.30 -1.56 -2.08
N ALA A 34 1.32 -0.91 -1.55
CA ALA A 34 2.67 -0.89 -2.09
C ALA A 34 3.70 -0.83 -0.96
N HIS A 35 4.97 -1.07 -1.25
CA HIS A 35 6.05 -0.64 -0.37
C HIS A 35 6.33 0.85 -0.54
N ALA A 36 6.77 1.51 0.53
CA ALA A 36 7.11 2.94 0.49
C ALA A 36 8.14 3.25 -0.61
N ALA A 37 9.19 2.42 -0.72
CA ALA A 37 10.22 2.55 -1.74
C ALA A 37 9.69 2.34 -3.17
N CYS A 38 8.73 1.43 -3.36
CA CYS A 38 8.14 1.18 -4.68
C CYS A 38 7.24 2.34 -5.14
N ALA A 39 6.52 2.95 -4.20
CA ALA A 39 5.69 4.13 -4.44
C ALA A 39 6.55 5.35 -4.78
N GLU A 40 7.63 5.60 -4.03
CA GLU A 40 8.56 6.71 -4.24
C GLU A 40 9.23 6.64 -5.62
N GLN A 41 9.76 5.47 -6.00
CA GLN A 41 10.37 5.26 -7.32
C GLN A 41 9.43 5.54 -8.49
N ARG A 42 8.12 5.41 -8.28
CA ARG A 42 7.08 5.63 -9.30
C ARG A 42 6.42 7.00 -9.19
N GLY A 43 6.82 7.83 -8.21
CA GLY A 43 6.20 9.13 -7.95
C GLY A 43 4.73 9.02 -7.53
N VAL A 44 4.32 7.90 -6.93
CA VAL A 44 2.93 7.67 -6.51
C VAL A 44 2.72 8.22 -5.12
N GLN A 45 1.64 8.97 -4.94
CA GLN A 45 1.33 9.58 -3.66
C GLN A 45 0.83 8.55 -2.64
N VAL A 46 1.51 8.48 -1.51
CA VAL A 46 1.13 7.67 -0.35
C VAL A 46 -0.02 8.35 0.39
N LEU A 47 -1.08 7.60 0.68
CA LEU A 47 -2.23 8.07 1.45
C LEU A 47 -1.98 7.92 2.96
N TYR A 48 -1.59 6.71 3.37
CA TYR A 48 -1.27 6.40 4.76
C TYR A 48 -0.36 5.17 4.85
N ARG A 49 0.39 5.09 5.95
CA ARG A 49 1.20 3.92 6.29
C ARG A 49 0.40 2.97 7.17
N VAL A 50 0.53 1.68 6.92
CA VAL A 50 -0.06 0.66 7.79
C VAL A 50 0.96 0.28 8.84
N LEU A 51 0.64 0.59 10.09
CA LEU A 51 1.48 0.18 11.22
C LEU A 51 1.31 -1.33 11.46
N PRO A 52 2.36 -2.03 11.89
CA PRO A 52 2.21 -3.39 12.37
C PRO A 52 1.21 -3.39 13.53
N GLU A 53 0.36 -4.42 13.55
CA GLU A 53 -0.55 -4.65 14.66
C GLU A 53 0.32 -4.74 15.92
N ARG A 54 0.08 -3.85 16.88
CA ARG A 54 0.84 -3.82 18.13
C ARG A 54 0.58 -5.17 18.80
N SER A 55 1.53 -6.10 18.69
CA SER A 55 1.47 -7.36 19.42
C SER A 55 1.48 -6.97 20.89
N GLU A 56 0.35 -7.18 21.55
CA GLU A 56 0.23 -6.94 22.98
C GLU A 56 1.32 -7.76 23.66
N VAL A 57 2.27 -7.05 24.27
CA VAL A 57 3.28 -7.67 25.14
C VAL A 57 2.51 -8.14 26.37
N THR A 58 2.10 -9.41 26.37
CA THR A 58 1.65 -10.11 27.57
C THR A 58 2.84 -10.22 28.52
N ARG A 59 2.75 -9.50 29.64
CA ARG A 59 3.64 -9.61 30.80
C ARG A 59 3.02 -10.52 31.84
#